data_AF-A0AA38Z6W9-F1
#
_entry.id   AF-A0AA38Z6W9-F1
#
_cell.length_a   1.000
_cell.length_b   1.000
_cell.length_c   1.000
_cell.angle_alpha   90.00
_cell.angle_beta   90.00
_cell.angle_gamma   90.00
#
_symmetry.space_group_name_H-M   'P 1'
#
loop_
_entity.id
_entity.type
_entity.pdbx_description
1 polymer ?
#
loop_
_entity_poly.entity_id
_entity_poly.type
_entity_poly.pdbx_seq_one_letter_code
_entity_poly.pdbx_strand_id
1 'polypeptide(L)'
;MAMASNLPAYQKSRGLQIFCRKKDRERDHHPYKVIEITPPPKNLGIRCFPSNLQCGESVTIEGQAYTISAVTHRYQLRKGKYEPSEKRLDVLSTGRYILNLYLENLLQQS
;
A
#
# COMPACT_ATOMS: atom_id res chain seq x y z
N MET A 1 23.02 -34.31 7.81
CA MET A 1 21.63 -33.80 7.86
C MET A 1 21.54 -32.62 6.90
N ALA A 2 20.77 -32.75 5.82
CA ALA A 2 20.66 -31.74 4.77
C ALA A 2 19.74 -30.59 5.22
N MET A 3 20.22 -29.35 5.16
CA MET A 3 19.43 -28.16 5.46
C MET A 3 18.58 -27.81 4.22
N ALA A 4 17.30 -28.18 4.25
CA ALA A 4 16.33 -27.74 3.26
C ALA A 4 16.07 -26.25 3.45
N SER A 5 16.61 -25.43 2.55
CA SER A 5 16.33 -23.99 2.45
C SER A 5 14.98 -23.81 1.77
N ASN A 6 13.93 -23.64 2.57
CA ASN A 6 12.60 -23.27 2.09
C ASN A 6 12.61 -21.78 1.70
N LEU A 7 12.92 -21.50 0.44
CA LEU A 7 12.67 -20.19 -0.17
C LEU A 7 11.15 -20.04 -0.39
N PRO A 8 10.46 -19.05 0.21
CA PRO A 8 9.07 -18.80 -0.11
C PRO A 8 8.97 -18.37 -1.59
N ALA A 9 8.16 -19.12 -2.35
CA ALA A 9 7.87 -18.81 -3.74
C ALA A 9 7.30 -17.39 -3.86
N TYR A 10 8.06 -16.51 -4.51
CA TYR A 10 7.63 -15.15 -4.84
C TYR A 10 6.42 -15.24 -5.78
N GLN A 11 5.22 -15.16 -5.21
CA GLN A 11 3.99 -15.12 -5.97
C GLN A 11 4.02 -13.87 -6.83
N LYS A 12 3.97 -14.08 -8.15
CA LYS A 12 3.86 -13.04 -9.17
C LYS A 12 2.53 -12.30 -8.97
N SER A 13 2.52 -11.29 -8.10
CA SER A 13 1.39 -10.40 -7.89
C SER A 13 1.12 -9.69 -9.20
N ARG A 14 -0.05 -9.96 -9.79
CA ARG A 14 -0.56 -9.19 -10.92
C ARG A 14 -0.78 -7.77 -10.39
N GLY A 15 0.16 -6.87 -10.66
CA GLY A 15 0.12 -5.50 -10.16
C GLY A 15 -1.24 -4.87 -10.45
N LEU A 16 -1.88 -4.36 -9.40
CA LEU A 16 -3.16 -3.65 -9.53
C LEU A 16 -2.96 -2.45 -10.44
N GLN A 17 -3.47 -2.55 -11.67
CA GLN A 17 -3.38 -1.49 -12.66
C GLN A 17 -4.38 -0.39 -12.30
N ILE A 18 -3.89 0.84 -12.16
CA ILE A 18 -4.67 2.01 -11.74
C ILE A 18 -5.63 2.41 -12.87
N PHE A 19 -6.90 2.03 -12.76
CA PHE A 19 -7.95 2.52 -13.66
C PHE A 19 -8.96 3.35 -12.89
N CYS A 20 -8.90 4.67 -13.06
CA CYS A 20 -10.02 5.54 -12.75
C CYS A 20 -11.09 5.39 -13.84
N ARG A 21 -11.84 4.27 -13.86
CA ARG A 21 -13.02 4.18 -14.75
C ARG A 21 -14.08 5.14 -14.23
N LYS A 22 -14.45 6.10 -15.08
CA LYS A 22 -15.39 7.18 -14.83
C LYS A 22 -16.83 6.65 -14.85
N LYS A 23 -17.19 5.71 -13.99
CA LYS A 23 -18.59 5.27 -13.77
C LYS A 23 -18.65 4.27 -12.59
N ASP A 24 -18.95 4.75 -11.39
CA ASP A 24 -20.22 4.39 -10.74
C ASP A 24 -20.46 5.26 -9.50
N ARG A 25 -21.71 5.67 -9.32
CA ARG A 25 -22.17 6.57 -8.25
C ARG A 25 -22.34 5.80 -6.93
N GLU A 26 -21.30 5.08 -6.50
CA GLU A 26 -21.33 4.37 -5.23
C GLU A 26 -20.46 5.11 -4.19
N ARG A 27 -21.10 5.52 -3.09
CA ARG A 27 -20.57 6.43 -2.06
C ARG A 27 -19.24 6.00 -1.42
N ASP A 28 -18.74 4.80 -1.70
CA ASP A 28 -17.55 4.24 -1.04
C ASP A 28 -16.23 4.40 -1.82
N HIS A 29 -16.27 4.88 -3.05
CA HIS A 29 -15.10 5.05 -3.91
C HIS A 29 -14.39 6.40 -3.67
N HIS A 30 -14.07 6.72 -2.42
CA HIS A 30 -13.22 7.85 -2.09
C HIS A 30 -11.78 7.57 -2.54
N PRO A 31 -11.11 8.50 -3.25
CA PRO A 31 -9.76 8.27 -3.72
C PRO A 31 -8.74 8.37 -2.57
N TYR A 32 -7.63 7.66 -2.71
CA TYR A 32 -6.54 7.66 -1.74
C TYR A 32 -5.55 8.78 -2.05
N LYS A 33 -5.13 9.52 -1.03
CA LYS A 33 -3.90 10.32 -1.08
C LYS A 33 -2.72 9.39 -0.90
N VAL A 34 -1.88 9.29 -1.91
CA VAL A 34 -0.75 8.36 -1.91
C VAL A 34 0.53 9.10 -1.55
N ILE A 35 1.24 8.57 -0.55
CA ILE A 35 2.47 9.17 -0.02
C ILE A 35 3.56 8.11 -0.01
N GLU A 36 4.67 8.38 -0.69
CA GLU A 36 5.90 7.63 -0.46
C GLU A 36 6.49 8.07 0.87
N ILE A 37 6.55 7.14 1.84
CA ILE A 37 6.97 7.47 3.21
C ILE A 37 8.50 7.48 3.39
N THR A 38 9.27 7.08 2.36
CA THR A 38 10.73 7.18 2.36
C THR A 38 11.14 8.62 2.68
N PRO A 39 11.95 8.88 3.73
CA PRO A 39 12.39 10.24 4.01
C PRO A 39 13.25 10.82 2.87
N PRO A 40 12.97 12.05 2.38
CA PRO A 40 11.84 12.90 2.73
C PRO A 40 10.53 12.44 2.06
N PRO A 41 9.37 12.48 2.77
CA PRO A 41 8.10 11.99 2.23
C PRO A 41 7.71 12.69 0.93
N LYS A 42 7.24 11.92 -0.06
CA LYS A 42 6.83 12.43 -1.38
C LYS A 42 5.36 12.17 -1.62
N ASN A 43 4.64 13.19 -2.10
CA ASN A 43 3.25 13.04 -2.51
C ASN A 43 3.18 12.48 -3.94
N LEU A 44 2.64 11.28 -4.11
CA LEU A 44 2.42 10.63 -5.42
C LEU A 44 1.04 10.96 -6.01
N GLY A 45 0.31 11.88 -5.37
CA GLY A 45 -0.97 12.39 -5.82
C GLY A 45 -2.18 11.61 -5.30
N ILE A 46 -3.34 11.90 -5.86
CA ILE A 46 -4.64 11.31 -5.50
C ILE A 46 -4.97 10.23 -6.53
N ARG A 47 -5.19 8.99 -6.08
CA ARG A 47 -5.40 7.82 -6.96
C ARG A 47 -6.57 6.98 -6.48
N CYS A 48 -7.31 6.41 -7.42
CA CYS A 48 -8.37 5.45 -7.12
C CYS A 48 -7.78 4.04 -7.06
N PHE A 49 -8.05 3.35 -5.96
CA PHE A 49 -7.70 1.95 -5.76
C PHE A 49 -8.94 1.19 -5.32
N PRO A 50 -8.97 -0.14 -5.48
CA PRO A 50 -10.08 -0.92 -4.97
C PRO A 50 -10.12 -0.86 -3.43
N SER A 51 -11.27 -1.15 -2.84
CA SER A 51 -11.48 -1.04 -1.39
C SER A 51 -10.75 -2.13 -0.59
N ASN A 52 -10.37 -3.24 -1.23
CA ASN A 52 -9.75 -4.41 -0.62
C ASN A 52 -8.22 -4.40 -0.62
N LEU A 53 -7.59 -3.22 -0.68
CA LEU A 53 -6.13 -3.09 -0.57
C LEU A 53 -5.60 -3.60 0.76
N GLN A 54 -4.51 -4.36 0.72
CA GLN A 54 -3.85 -4.90 1.92
C GLN A 54 -2.41 -4.41 2.06
N CYS A 55 -1.91 -4.34 3.30
CA CYS A 55 -0.51 -4.07 3.55
C CYS A 55 0.37 -5.21 2.98
N GLY A 56 1.53 -4.87 2.41
CA GLY A 56 2.41 -5.80 1.72
C GLY A 56 2.06 -6.03 0.25
N GLU A 57 0.91 -5.55 -0.23
CA GLU A 57 0.52 -5.65 -1.63
C GLU A 57 1.37 -4.74 -2.53
N SER A 58 1.66 -5.20 -3.75
CA SER A 58 2.38 -4.42 -4.76
C SER A 58 1.43 -3.63 -5.65
N VAL A 59 1.61 -2.32 -5.72
CA VAL A 59 0.86 -1.40 -6.58
C VAL A 59 1.79 -0.72 -7.58
N THR A 60 1.29 -0.49 -8.79
CA THR A 60 2.07 0.19 -9.84
C THR A 60 1.53 1.61 -10.02
N ILE A 61 2.33 2.61 -9.65
CA ILE A 61 2.00 4.04 -9.75
C ILE A 61 2.95 4.67 -10.75
N GLU A 62 2.41 5.28 -11.81
CA GLU A 62 3.20 5.98 -12.84
C GLU A 62 4.33 5.12 -13.46
N GLY A 63 4.11 3.81 -13.57
CA GLY A 63 5.09 2.87 -14.11
C GLY A 63 6.15 2.39 -13.11
N GLN A 64 6.12 2.86 -11.87
CA GLN A 64 6.99 2.41 -10.79
C GLN A 64 6.24 1.45 -9.85
N ALA A 65 6.94 0.43 -9.37
CA ALA A 65 6.42 -0.54 -8.42
C ALA A 65 6.66 -0.07 -6.98
N TYR A 66 5.58 -0.04 -6.22
CA TYR A 66 5.57 0.29 -4.81
C TYR A 66 4.92 -0.83 -4.02
N THR A 67 5.35 -0.99 -2.77
CA THR A 67 4.71 -1.88 -1.80
C THR A 67 3.93 -1.05 -0.79
N ILE A 68 2.69 -1.46 -0.51
CA ILE A 68 1.85 -0.78 0.46
C ILE A 68 2.38 -1.04 1.87
N SER A 69 2.73 0.04 2.57
CA SER A 69 3.14 -0.02 3.97
C SER A 69 1.95 0.10 4.91
N ALA A 70 1.01 1.02 4.63
CA ALA A 70 -0.18 1.19 5.44
C ALA A 70 -1.37 1.73 4.64
N VAL A 71 -2.57 1.27 5.01
CA VAL A 71 -3.86 1.74 4.50
C VAL A 71 -4.60 2.44 5.64
N THR A 72 -4.83 3.74 5.53
CA THR A 72 -5.47 4.55 6.60
C THR A 72 -6.79 5.12 6.15
N HIS A 73 -7.87 4.84 6.89
CA HIS A 73 -9.18 5.44 6.70
C HIS A 73 -9.52 6.31 7.90
N ARG A 74 -9.72 7.61 7.67
CA ARG A 74 -10.04 8.59 8.71
C ARG A 74 -11.52 8.89 8.70
N TYR A 75 -12.15 8.78 9.87
CA TYR A 75 -13.56 9.12 10.09
C TYR A 75 -13.66 10.33 11.03
N GLN A 76 -14.73 11.11 10.88
CA GLN A 76 -15.05 12.26 11.73
C GLN A 76 -16.46 12.10 12.30
N LEU A 77 -16.64 12.46 13.58
CA LEU A 77 -17.97 12.46 14.20
C LEU A 77 -18.73 13.73 13.79
N ARG A 78 -19.86 13.58 13.10
CA ARG A 78 -20.74 14.65 12.65
C ARG A 78 -22.19 14.30 13.02
N LYS A 79 -22.86 15.20 13.73
CA LYS A 79 -24.29 15.07 14.10
C LYS A 79 -24.65 13.69 14.70
N GLY A 80 -23.79 13.15 15.56
CA GLY A 80 -24.00 11.85 16.22
C GLY A 80 -23.67 10.62 15.37
N LYS A 81 -23.04 10.77 14.19
CA LYS A 81 -22.64 9.65 13.32
C LYS A 81 -21.19 9.82 12.83
N TYR A 82 -20.48 8.71 12.64
CA TYR A 82 -19.15 8.73 12.04
C TYR A 82 -19.27 8.83 10.52
N GLU A 83 -18.67 9.87 9.94
CA GLU A 83 -18.63 10.11 8.50
C GLU A 83 -17.20 9.93 7.98
N PRO A 84 -16.98 9.27 6.83
CA PRO A 84 -15.66 9.17 6.21
C PRO A 84 -15.13 10.55 5.85
N SER A 85 -13.86 10.82 6.17
CA SER A 85 -13.23 12.12 5.90
C SER A 85 -12.06 12.04 4.93
N GLU A 86 -11.17 11.07 5.11
CA GLU A 86 -9.93 11.00 4.32
C GLU A 86 -9.46 9.55 4.20
N LYS A 87 -8.94 9.20 3.02
CA LYS A 87 -8.24 7.94 2.80
C LYS A 87 -6.80 8.23 2.40
N ARG A 88 -5.86 7.60 3.09
CA ARG A 88 -4.42 7.75 2.87
C ARG A 88 -3.80 6.38 2.63
N LEU A 89 -2.94 6.33 1.62
CA LEU A 89 -2.17 5.13 1.27
C LEU A 89 -0.69 5.46 1.38
N ASP A 90 -0.04 4.81 2.35
CA ASP A 90 1.39 4.94 2.57
C ASP A 90 2.12 3.83 1.84
N VAL A 91 3.07 4.22 0.99
CA VAL A 91 3.80 3.29 0.13
C VAL A 91 5.30 3.45 0.29
N LEU A 92 6.01 2.37 0.03
CA LEU A 92 7.46 2.31 -0.07
C LEU A 92 7.84 1.82 -1.46
N SER A 93 8.98 2.25 -1.98
CA SER A 93 9.52 1.59 -3.17
C SER A 93 9.74 0.11 -2.87
N THR A 94 9.41 -0.77 -3.83
CA THR A 94 9.49 -2.21 -3.60
C THR A 94 10.90 -2.65 -3.18
N GLY A 95 11.94 -2.02 -3.74
CA GLY A 95 13.33 -2.26 -3.33
C GLY A 95 13.59 -1.89 -1.86
N ARG A 96 13.09 -0.74 -1.39
CA ARG A 96 13.29 -0.32 0.01
C ARG A 96 12.53 -1.20 0.98
N TYR A 97 11.32 -1.65 0.63
CA TYR A 97 10.56 -2.60 1.44
C TYR A 97 11.34 -3.91 1.65
N ILE A 98 11.89 -4.48 0.58
CA ILE A 98 12.70 -5.72 0.65
C ILE A 98 13.95 -5.52 1.50
N LEU A 99 14.65 -4.39 1.34
CA LEU A 99 15.84 -4.09 2.14
C LEU A 99 15.51 -3.98 3.63
N ASN A 100 14.41 -3.32 3.98
CA ASN A 100 13.98 -3.22 5.38
C ASN A 100 13.68 -4.59 5.97
N LEU A 101 12.94 -5.45 5.24
CA LEU A 101 12.68 -6.82 5.68
C LEU A 101 13.97 -7.60 5.93
N TYR A 102 14.96 -7.47 5.03
CA TYR A 102 16.25 -8.13 5.22
C TYR A 102 16.99 -7.63 6.46
N LEU A 103 17.04 -6.32 6.67
CA LEU A 103 17.71 -5.71 7.83
C LEU A 103 17.01 -6.07 9.15
N GLU A 104 15.68 -6.06 9.18
CA GLU A 104 14.89 -6.47 10.34
C GLU A 104 15.16 -7.93 10.72
N ASN A 105 15.24 -8.82 9.73
CA ASN A 105 15.57 -10.23 9.95
C ASN A 105 16.98 -10.42 10.55
N LEU A 106 17.97 -9.65 10.09
CA LEU A 106 19.33 -9.71 10.65
C LEU A 106 19.38 -9.24 12.10
N LEU A 107 18.69 -8.14 12.41
CA LEU A 107 18.60 -7.60 13.78
C LEU A 107 17.89 -8.57 14.73
N GLN A 108 16.94 -9.36 14.22
CA GLN A 108 16.25 -10.36 15.03
C GLN A 108 17.12 -11.60 15.31
N GLN A 109 18.17 -11.82 14.53
CA GLN A 109 19.11 -12.95 14.67
C GLN A 109 20.34 -12.63 15.53
N SER A 110 20.58 -11.36 15.86
CA SER A 110 21.68 -10.91 16.73
C SER A 110 21.30 -10.96 18.21
#